data_AF-A0AAW6TSJ5-F1
#
_entry.id   AF-A0AAW6TSJ5-F1
#
_cell.length_a   1.000
_cell.length_b   1.000
_cell.length_c   1.000
_cell.angle_alpha   90.00
_cell.angle_beta   90.00
_cell.angle_gamma   90.00
#
_symmetry.space_group_name_H-M   'P 1'
#
loop_
_entity.id
_entity.type
_entity.pdbx_description
1 polymer ?
#
loop_
_entity_poly.entity_id
_entity_poly.type
_entity_poly.pdbx_seq_one_letter_code
_entity_poly.pdbx_strand_id
1 'polypeptide(L)'
;MSATLGDEHYWTKQRRELIWWMEDQAPSFVEGYVGAVRLLYTPSFPARVHFICHVVRDIYRRLPSSLGVKSLPRPAEVFPNMVKELVTRWEKSPVSAKNRSDNMDPQFVISSQVYRQIKAIVQKSKQIAEQPTVGKQLAIVLFRSLDRRQDDFIHPWIIESFDSEYDFFVQRAHLAESMDKVPNGAGLVPHFEGFERAFHSLVGPYFSGKEELDAILQDTNQPAD
;
A
#
# COMPACT_ATOMS: atom_id res chain seq x y z
N MET A 1 -19.78 -3.00 27.50
CA MET A 1 -19.93 -1.72 26.75
C MET A 1 -21.10 -1.90 25.81
N SER A 2 -22.22 -1.21 26.07
CA SER A 2 -23.44 -1.35 25.27
C SER A 2 -23.25 -0.60 23.95
N ALA A 3 -23.16 -1.33 22.83
CA ALA A 3 -23.19 -0.73 21.50
C ALA A 3 -24.53 0.01 21.35
N THR A 4 -24.47 1.32 21.16
CA THR A 4 -25.64 2.15 20.90
C THR A 4 -26.24 1.76 19.55
N LEU A 5 -27.57 1.66 19.46
CA LEU A 5 -28.39 1.31 18.28
C LEU A 5 -28.06 2.07 16.97
N GLY A 6 -27.19 3.09 17.00
CA GLY A 6 -26.66 3.75 15.80
C GLY A 6 -25.48 3.04 15.12
N ASP A 7 -24.86 2.05 15.76
CA ASP A 7 -23.69 1.35 15.19
C ASP A 7 -24.05 0.45 14.00
N GLU A 8 -25.27 -0.10 13.95
CA GLU A 8 -25.63 -1.06 12.90
C GLU A 8 -25.72 -0.46 11.50
N HIS A 9 -26.07 0.83 11.40
CA HIS A 9 -26.39 1.44 10.10
C HIS A 9 -25.18 1.58 9.17
N TYR A 10 -23.96 1.68 9.72
CA TYR A 10 -22.74 1.80 8.92
C TYR A 10 -21.99 0.47 8.72
N TRP A 11 -22.43 -0.64 9.33
CA TRP A 11 -21.83 -1.96 9.09
C TRP A 11 -22.55 -2.74 7.98
N THR A 12 -22.28 -2.34 6.74
CA THR A 12 -22.81 -2.99 5.53
C THR A 12 -22.34 -4.44 5.39
N LYS A 13 -23.05 -5.26 4.58
CA LYS A 13 -22.62 -6.64 4.24
C LYS A 13 -21.15 -6.65 3.76
N GLN A 14 -20.82 -5.75 2.83
CA GLN A 14 -19.47 -5.59 2.28
C GLN A 14 -18.39 -5.36 3.35
N ARG A 15 -18.65 -4.52 4.36
CA ARG A 15 -17.66 -4.25 5.43
C ARG A 15 -17.43 -5.46 6.33
N ARG A 16 -18.50 -6.21 6.64
CA ARG A 16 -18.42 -7.45 7.44
C ARG A 16 -17.64 -8.52 6.69
N GLU A 17 -17.88 -8.64 5.39
CA GLU A 17 -17.12 -9.51 4.50
C GLU A 17 -15.64 -9.14 4.46
N LEU A 18 -15.29 -7.86 4.29
CA LEU A 18 -13.90 -7.42 4.35
C LEU A 18 -13.24 -7.72 5.70
N ILE A 19 -13.96 -7.54 6.82
CA ILE A 19 -13.48 -7.94 8.15
C ILE A 19 -13.19 -9.44 8.19
N TRP A 20 -14.13 -10.28 7.78
CA TRP A 20 -13.96 -11.73 7.78
C TRP A 20 -12.79 -12.18 6.90
N TRP A 21 -12.60 -11.56 5.74
CA TRP A 21 -11.45 -11.84 4.90
C TRP A 21 -10.14 -11.43 5.59
N MET A 22 -10.10 -10.25 6.22
CA MET A 22 -8.90 -9.80 6.96
C MET A 22 -8.62 -10.67 8.20
N GLU A 23 -9.64 -11.16 8.90
CA GLU A 23 -9.48 -12.07 10.04
C GLU A 23 -8.80 -13.38 9.62
N ASP A 24 -9.09 -13.87 8.42
CA ASP A 24 -8.50 -15.10 7.88
C ASP A 24 -7.09 -14.86 7.32
N GLN A 25 -6.92 -13.78 6.54
CA GLN A 25 -5.73 -13.58 5.71
C GLN A 25 -4.68 -12.64 6.33
N ALA A 26 -5.11 -11.67 7.13
CA ALA A 26 -4.23 -10.65 7.71
C ALA A 26 -4.79 -10.08 9.03
N PRO A 27 -4.88 -10.89 10.11
CA PRO A 27 -5.60 -10.53 11.33
C PRO A 27 -5.16 -9.20 11.96
N SER A 28 -3.88 -8.84 11.81
CA SER A 28 -3.30 -7.60 12.34
C SER A 28 -3.90 -6.31 11.75
N PHE A 29 -4.65 -6.38 10.64
CA PHE A 29 -5.26 -5.21 10.00
C PHE A 29 -6.71 -4.97 10.43
N VAL A 30 -7.36 -5.96 11.07
CA VAL A 30 -8.79 -5.92 11.41
C VAL A 30 -9.11 -4.73 12.32
N GLU A 31 -8.38 -4.60 13.44
CA GLU A 31 -8.63 -3.52 14.41
C GLU A 31 -8.43 -2.13 13.79
N GLY A 32 -7.40 -1.98 12.96
CA GLY A 32 -7.13 -0.74 12.23
C GLY A 32 -8.28 -0.38 11.30
N TYR A 33 -8.72 -1.32 10.45
CA TYR A 33 -9.82 -1.12 9.53
C TYR A 33 -11.14 -0.81 10.27
N VAL A 34 -11.48 -1.57 11.32
CA VAL A 34 -12.67 -1.32 12.15
C VAL A 34 -12.61 0.07 12.79
N GLY A 35 -11.45 0.45 13.32
CA GLY A 35 -11.21 1.80 13.84
C GLY A 35 -11.43 2.89 12.80
N ALA A 36 -10.94 2.70 11.57
CA ALA A 36 -11.13 3.65 10.49
C ALA A 36 -12.60 3.80 10.08
N VAL A 37 -13.36 2.70 10.00
CA VAL A 37 -14.81 2.74 9.73
C VAL A 37 -15.54 3.52 10.83
N ARG A 38 -15.29 3.22 12.11
CA ARG A 38 -15.92 3.96 13.23
C ARG A 38 -15.59 5.45 13.20
N LEU A 39 -14.32 5.77 12.95
CA LEU A 39 -13.87 7.16 12.84
C LEU A 39 -14.55 7.86 11.67
N LEU A 40 -14.79 7.19 10.54
CA LEU A 40 -15.46 7.77 9.37
C LEU A 40 -16.80 8.41 9.76
N TYR A 41 -17.55 7.77 10.65
CA TYR A 41 -18.86 8.23 11.14
C TYR A 41 -18.80 9.00 12.48
N THR A 42 -17.61 9.44 12.92
CA THR A 42 -17.44 10.28 14.11
C THR A 42 -16.82 11.65 13.75
N PRO A 43 -17.58 12.59 13.15
CA PRO A 43 -17.01 13.81 12.59
C PRO A 43 -16.29 14.74 13.56
N SER A 44 -16.67 14.68 14.84
CA SER A 44 -16.09 15.49 15.92
C SER A 44 -14.73 14.98 16.40
N PHE A 45 -14.26 13.82 15.95
CA PHE A 45 -13.02 13.23 16.44
C PHE A 45 -11.78 14.03 15.96
N PRO A 46 -10.90 14.48 16.88
CA PRO A 46 -9.70 15.23 16.51
C PRO A 46 -8.77 14.45 15.57
N ALA A 47 -8.24 15.10 14.54
CA ALA A 47 -7.37 14.48 13.55
C ALA A 47 -7.97 13.22 12.85
N ARG A 48 -9.30 13.07 12.85
CA ARG A 48 -10.02 11.95 12.20
C ARG A 48 -9.49 11.60 10.82
N VAL A 49 -9.38 12.61 9.94
CA VAL A 49 -8.94 12.43 8.55
C VAL A 49 -7.57 11.77 8.51
N HIS A 50 -6.64 12.24 9.34
CA HIS A 50 -5.28 11.75 9.41
C HIS A 50 -5.23 10.29 9.86
N PHE A 51 -5.96 9.92 10.91
CA PHE A 51 -6.00 8.54 11.40
C PHE A 51 -6.58 7.57 10.37
N ILE A 52 -7.69 7.92 9.72
CA ILE A 52 -8.29 7.10 8.66
C ILE A 52 -7.30 6.93 7.50
N CYS A 53 -6.71 8.03 7.03
CA CYS A 53 -5.74 8.01 5.94
C CYS A 53 -4.50 7.18 6.27
N HIS A 54 -4.03 7.23 7.53
CA HIS A 54 -2.93 6.41 8.00
C HIS A 54 -3.23 4.92 7.94
N VAL A 55 -4.40 4.51 8.45
CA VAL A 55 -4.83 3.12 8.41
C VAL A 55 -4.88 2.62 6.97
N VAL A 56 -5.57 3.34 6.08
CA VAL A 56 -5.70 2.91 4.68
C VAL A 56 -4.34 2.85 4.01
N ARG A 57 -3.49 3.87 4.18
CA ARG A 57 -2.11 3.87 3.65
C ARG A 57 -1.31 2.66 4.15
N ASP A 58 -1.45 2.29 5.41
CA ASP A 58 -0.72 1.16 5.99
C ASP A 58 -1.27 -0.18 5.47
N ILE A 59 -2.58 -0.31 5.23
CA ILE A 59 -3.16 -1.45 4.48
C ILE A 59 -2.49 -1.54 3.10
N TYR A 60 -2.47 -0.47 2.32
CA TYR A 60 -1.82 -0.45 1.00
C TYR A 60 -0.36 -0.89 1.03
N ARG A 61 0.41 -0.41 1.99
CA ARG A 61 1.86 -0.63 2.03
C ARG A 61 2.26 -1.95 2.67
N ARG A 62 1.49 -2.46 3.63
CA ARG A 62 1.90 -3.57 4.49
C ARG A 62 1.10 -4.85 4.25
N LEU A 63 -0.15 -4.76 3.79
CA LEU A 63 -0.95 -5.94 3.48
C LEU A 63 -0.29 -6.86 2.44
N PRO A 64 0.34 -6.34 1.37
CA PRO A 64 1.08 -7.22 0.44
C PRO A 64 2.12 -8.11 1.14
N SER A 65 2.83 -7.56 2.12
CA SER A 65 3.87 -8.30 2.85
C SER A 65 3.31 -9.28 3.85
N SER A 66 2.18 -9.01 4.50
CA SER A 66 1.52 -10.01 5.35
C SER A 66 0.97 -11.19 4.55
N LEU A 67 0.62 -10.97 3.28
CA LEU A 67 0.20 -12.00 2.33
C LEU A 67 1.39 -12.69 1.63
N GLY A 68 2.60 -12.56 2.18
CA GLY A 68 3.79 -13.28 1.70
C GLY A 68 4.52 -12.64 0.50
N VAL A 69 4.09 -11.47 0.01
CA VAL A 69 4.78 -10.78 -1.08
C VAL A 69 5.93 -9.96 -0.54
N LYS A 70 7.16 -10.31 -0.98
CA LYS A 70 8.37 -9.55 -0.67
C LYS A 70 8.30 -8.19 -1.34
N SER A 71 7.98 -7.15 -0.56
CA SER A 71 8.11 -5.77 -1.01
C SER A 71 9.60 -5.41 -1.10
N LEU A 72 9.99 -4.77 -2.19
CA LEU A 72 11.33 -4.21 -2.29
C LEU A 72 11.44 -2.97 -1.38
N PRO A 73 12.63 -2.73 -0.82
CA PRO A 73 12.83 -1.61 0.09
C PRO A 73 12.68 -0.27 -0.65
N ARG A 74 12.12 0.72 0.07
CA ARG A 74 11.79 2.03 -0.52
C ARG A 74 13.04 2.85 -0.84
N PRO A 75 12.98 3.79 -1.80
CA PRO A 75 14.04 4.78 -2.03
C PRO A 75 14.59 5.40 -0.74
N ALA A 76 13.70 5.84 0.14
CA ALA A 76 14.04 6.50 1.39
C ALA A 76 14.75 5.57 2.40
N GLU A 77 14.60 4.25 2.28
CA GLU A 77 15.26 3.27 3.15
C GLU A 77 16.65 2.87 2.62
N VAL A 78 16.84 2.93 1.30
CA VAL A 78 18.04 2.44 0.64
C VAL A 78 19.03 3.55 0.32
N PHE A 79 18.55 4.64 -0.28
CA PHE A 79 19.45 5.66 -0.85
C PHE A 79 20.24 6.45 0.19
N PRO A 80 19.72 6.82 1.38
CA PRO A 80 20.52 7.58 2.35
C PRO A 80 21.85 6.90 2.70
N ASN A 81 21.82 5.58 2.92
CA ASN A 81 23.03 4.81 3.22
C ASN A 81 23.94 4.71 1.99
N MET A 82 23.39 4.43 0.79
CA MET A 82 24.20 4.35 -0.43
C MET A 82 24.89 5.68 -0.78
N VAL A 83 24.20 6.81 -0.55
CA VAL A 83 24.73 8.16 -0.77
C VAL A 83 25.79 8.49 0.28
N LYS A 84 25.56 8.15 1.55
CA LYS A 84 26.56 8.32 2.61
C LYS A 84 27.86 7.54 2.31
N GLU A 85 27.73 6.31 1.83
CA GLU A 85 28.87 5.51 1.39
C GLU A 85 29.57 6.12 0.18
N LEU A 86 28.81 6.67 -0.78
CA LEU A 86 29.38 7.37 -1.94
C LEU A 86 30.20 8.59 -1.49
N VAL A 87 29.65 9.44 -0.62
CA VAL A 87 30.34 10.62 -0.07
C VAL A 87 31.64 10.20 0.61
N THR A 88 31.59 9.19 1.48
CA THR A 88 32.77 8.67 2.19
C THR A 88 33.86 8.20 1.22
N ARG A 89 33.49 7.53 0.12
CA ARG A 89 34.44 7.06 -0.89
C ARG A 89 34.97 8.19 -1.76
N TRP A 90 34.13 9.17 -2.06
CA TRP A 90 34.47 10.34 -2.86
C TRP A 90 35.51 11.22 -2.16
N GLU A 91 35.32 11.50 -0.86
CA GLU A 91 36.25 12.30 -0.06
C GLU A 91 37.64 11.64 0.07
N LYS A 92 37.68 10.31 0.17
CA LYS A 92 38.95 9.54 0.23
C LYS A 92 39.69 9.46 -1.11
N SER A 93 39.02 9.76 -2.20
CA SER A 93 39.59 9.66 -3.55
C SER A 93 38.95 10.73 -4.45
N PRO A 94 39.27 12.01 -4.19
CA PRO A 94 38.63 13.12 -4.88
C PRO A 94 38.96 13.08 -6.36
N VAL A 95 38.02 13.59 -7.15
CA VAL A 95 38.16 13.67 -8.59
C VAL A 95 39.31 14.59 -8.94
N SER A 96 40.28 14.07 -9.68
CA SER A 96 41.37 14.86 -10.21
C SER A 96 41.06 15.23 -11.66
N ALA A 97 40.98 16.54 -11.93
CA ALA A 97 40.92 17.03 -13.30
C ALA A 97 42.26 16.73 -13.99
N LYS A 98 42.22 16.12 -15.18
CA LYS A 98 43.40 16.09 -16.03
C LYS A 98 43.40 17.36 -16.86
N ASN A 99 44.40 18.22 -16.67
CA ASN A 99 44.63 19.36 -17.56
C ASN A 99 44.90 18.82 -18.98
N ARG A 100 43.95 19.01 -19.89
CA ARG A 100 44.12 18.78 -21.33
C ARG A 100 43.79 20.06 -22.09
N SER A 101 44.53 20.27 -23.18
CA SER A 101 44.52 21.49 -23.99
C SER A 101 43.17 21.80 -24.66
N ASP A 102 43.01 23.07 -24.97
CA ASP A 102 41.86 23.91 -25.38
C ASP A 102 40.78 23.42 -26.36
N ASN A 103 40.56 22.13 -26.63
CA ASN A 103 39.54 21.74 -27.62
C ASN A 103 38.80 20.41 -27.38
N MET A 104 38.79 19.86 -26.15
CA MET A 104 37.96 18.70 -25.81
C MET A 104 37.20 18.86 -24.49
N ASP A 105 36.05 18.21 -24.40
CA ASP A 105 35.25 18.13 -23.19
C ASP A 105 36.12 17.68 -21.99
N PRO A 106 35.97 18.32 -20.83
CA PRO A 106 36.79 18.00 -19.66
C PRO A 106 36.63 16.54 -19.25
N GLN A 107 37.72 15.79 -19.26
CA GLN A 107 37.75 14.41 -18.80
C GLN A 107 38.16 14.34 -17.33
N PHE A 108 37.24 13.83 -16.51
CA PHE A 108 37.46 13.60 -15.09
C PHE A 108 37.85 12.15 -14.84
N VAL A 109 38.93 11.93 -14.07
CA VAL A 109 39.30 10.58 -13.62
C VAL A 109 38.69 10.36 -12.24
N ILE A 110 37.77 9.40 -12.17
CA ILE A 110 37.17 8.93 -10.91
C ILE A 110 37.79 7.60 -10.50
N SER A 111 37.87 7.35 -9.20
CA SER A 111 38.34 6.05 -8.71
C SER A 111 37.36 4.95 -9.10
N SER A 112 37.88 3.73 -9.32
CA SER A 112 37.05 2.57 -9.66
C SER A 112 36.02 2.24 -8.56
N GLN A 113 36.34 2.56 -7.31
CA GLN A 113 35.43 2.37 -6.18
C GLN A 113 34.24 3.34 -6.22
N VAL A 114 34.49 4.62 -6.52
CA VAL A 114 33.44 5.63 -6.70
C VAL A 114 32.55 5.26 -7.88
N TYR A 115 33.15 4.87 -9.01
CA TYR A 115 32.38 4.42 -10.18
C TYR A 115 31.46 3.24 -9.85
N ARG A 116 31.96 2.21 -9.14
CA ARG A 116 31.14 1.06 -8.72
C ARG A 116 29.96 1.48 -7.85
N GLN A 117 30.16 2.41 -6.91
CA GLN A 117 29.08 2.90 -6.05
C GLN A 117 28.02 3.68 -6.85
N ILE A 118 28.44 4.56 -7.76
CA ILE A 118 27.51 5.26 -8.67
C ILE A 118 26.72 4.26 -9.51
N LYS A 119 27.40 3.27 -10.10
CA LYS A 119 26.75 2.22 -10.88
C LYS A 119 25.73 1.45 -10.04
N ALA A 120 26.04 1.12 -8.79
CA ALA A 120 25.12 0.45 -7.88
C ALA A 120 23.88 1.32 -7.59
N ILE A 121 24.05 2.62 -7.33
CA ILE A 121 22.93 3.56 -7.12
C ILE A 121 22.04 3.63 -8.37
N VAL A 122 22.64 3.78 -9.56
CA VAL A 122 21.90 3.85 -10.83
C VAL A 122 21.12 2.55 -11.09
N GLN A 123 21.76 1.40 -10.90
CA GLN A 123 21.09 0.09 -11.06
C GLN A 123 19.94 -0.06 -10.07
N LYS A 124 20.14 0.33 -8.80
CA LYS A 124 19.10 0.26 -7.79
C LYS A 124 17.93 1.21 -8.10
N SER A 125 18.22 2.41 -8.60
CA SER A 125 17.21 3.36 -9.06
C SER A 125 16.36 2.79 -10.20
N LYS A 126 16.98 2.17 -11.21
CA LYS A 126 16.26 1.47 -12.29
C LYS A 126 15.35 0.36 -11.75
N GLN A 127 15.89 -0.49 -10.88
CA GLN A 127 15.11 -1.57 -10.25
C GLN A 127 13.92 -1.05 -9.44
N ILE A 128 14.02 0.13 -8.84
CA ILE A 128 12.88 0.74 -8.11
C ILE A 128 11.89 1.37 -9.09
N ALA A 129 12.36 2.03 -10.15
CA ALA A 129 11.49 2.62 -11.18
C ALA A 129 10.68 1.55 -11.95
N GLU A 130 11.19 0.33 -12.06
CA GLU A 130 10.49 -0.81 -12.68
C GLU A 130 9.48 -1.48 -11.74
N GLN A 131 9.40 -1.09 -10.47
CA GLN A 131 8.46 -1.68 -9.54
C GLN A 131 7.02 -1.29 -9.88
N PRO A 132 6.05 -2.21 -9.68
CA PRO A 132 4.65 -1.84 -9.67
C PRO A 132 4.39 -0.69 -8.70
N THR A 133 3.45 0.19 -9.04
CA THR A 133 2.89 1.16 -8.10
C THR A 133 2.32 0.44 -6.88
N VAL A 134 2.17 1.15 -5.76
CA VAL A 134 1.67 0.54 -4.51
C VAL A 134 0.24 0.02 -4.70
N GLY A 135 -0.62 0.75 -5.41
CA GLY A 135 -1.97 0.30 -5.72
C GLY A 135 -1.96 -0.93 -6.63
N LYS A 136 -1.15 -0.93 -7.69
CA LYS A 136 -0.96 -2.12 -8.55
C LYS A 136 -0.44 -3.33 -7.77
N GLN A 137 0.53 -3.14 -6.87
CA GLN A 137 1.06 -4.21 -6.05
C GLN A 137 -0.05 -4.81 -5.18
N LEU A 138 -0.78 -3.97 -4.44
CA LEU A 138 -1.90 -4.41 -3.61
C LEU A 138 -2.93 -5.17 -4.45
N ALA A 139 -3.35 -4.61 -5.59
CA ALA A 139 -4.33 -5.24 -6.47
C ALA A 139 -3.89 -6.64 -6.93
N ILE A 140 -2.63 -6.78 -7.34
CA ILE A 140 -2.06 -8.08 -7.73
C ILE A 140 -2.09 -9.08 -6.57
N VAL A 141 -1.73 -8.65 -5.35
CA VAL A 141 -1.70 -9.56 -4.21
C VAL A 141 -3.10 -9.98 -3.80
N LEU A 142 -4.05 -9.03 -3.69
CA LEU A 142 -5.44 -9.35 -3.38
C LEU A 142 -6.04 -10.31 -4.40
N PHE A 143 -5.81 -10.06 -5.67
CA PHE A 143 -6.27 -10.92 -6.74
C PHE A 143 -5.70 -12.35 -6.63
N ARG A 144 -4.39 -12.48 -6.33
CA ARG A 144 -3.70 -13.77 -6.18
C ARG A 144 -3.90 -14.47 -4.85
N SER A 145 -4.46 -13.79 -3.85
CA SER A 145 -4.77 -14.40 -2.56
C SER A 145 -5.84 -15.48 -2.65
N LEU A 146 -6.56 -15.54 -3.78
CA LEU A 146 -7.57 -16.53 -4.09
C LEU A 146 -7.06 -17.52 -5.13
N ASP A 147 -7.53 -18.76 -5.05
CA ASP A 147 -7.29 -19.79 -6.07
C ASP A 147 -8.08 -19.43 -7.34
N ARG A 148 -7.47 -18.63 -8.21
CA ARG A 148 -8.06 -18.09 -9.44
C ARG A 148 -7.64 -18.90 -10.66
N ARG A 149 -8.47 -18.84 -11.71
CA ARG A 149 -8.16 -19.52 -12.98
C ARG A 149 -7.00 -18.82 -13.69
N GLN A 150 -6.26 -19.58 -14.50
CA GLN A 150 -5.09 -19.05 -15.23
C GLN A 150 -5.43 -17.91 -16.21
N ASP A 151 -6.67 -17.82 -16.68
CA ASP A 151 -7.18 -16.82 -17.62
C ASP A 151 -7.77 -15.58 -16.94
N ASP A 152 -7.91 -15.57 -15.62
CA ASP A 152 -8.39 -14.40 -14.90
C ASP A 152 -7.34 -13.27 -14.98
N PHE A 153 -7.79 -12.06 -15.28
CA PHE A 153 -6.94 -10.87 -15.28
C PHE A 153 -7.55 -9.71 -14.49
N ILE A 154 -6.70 -8.82 -13.98
CA ILE A 154 -7.13 -7.59 -13.31
C ILE A 154 -7.38 -6.54 -14.37
N HIS A 155 -8.60 -6.03 -14.46
CA HIS A 155 -8.91 -4.93 -15.37
C HIS A 155 -8.06 -3.68 -15.02
N PRO A 156 -7.50 -2.97 -16.01
CA PRO A 156 -6.66 -1.79 -15.78
C PRO A 156 -7.31 -0.71 -14.91
N TRP A 157 -8.62 -0.47 -15.08
CA TRP A 157 -9.35 0.54 -14.30
C TRP A 157 -9.38 0.23 -12.79
N ILE A 158 -9.27 -1.04 -12.39
CA ILE A 158 -9.17 -1.41 -10.96
C ILE A 158 -7.83 -0.94 -10.41
N ILE A 159 -6.73 -1.16 -11.15
CA ILE A 159 -5.39 -0.70 -10.76
C ILE A 159 -5.36 0.83 -10.65
N GLU A 160 -5.92 1.52 -11.64
CA GLU A 160 -6.05 2.98 -11.64
C GLU A 160 -6.86 3.49 -10.45
N SER A 161 -7.96 2.81 -10.09
CA SER A 161 -8.72 3.11 -8.89
C SER A 161 -7.87 2.95 -7.63
N PHE A 162 -7.13 1.84 -7.50
CA PHE A 162 -6.25 1.65 -6.33
C PHE A 162 -5.17 2.72 -6.22
N ASP A 163 -4.53 3.10 -7.33
CA ASP A 163 -3.50 4.14 -7.34
C ASP A 163 -4.08 5.52 -6.99
N SER A 164 -5.25 5.87 -7.56
CA SER A 164 -5.97 7.12 -7.25
C SER A 164 -6.34 7.21 -5.77
N GLU A 165 -6.90 6.14 -5.20
CA GLU A 165 -7.24 6.10 -3.78
C GLU A 165 -6.00 6.17 -2.89
N TYR A 166 -4.94 5.44 -3.24
CA TYR A 166 -3.68 5.48 -2.50
C TYR A 166 -3.10 6.90 -2.44
N ASP A 167 -3.08 7.62 -3.57
CA ASP A 167 -2.59 9.00 -3.62
C ASP A 167 -3.42 9.93 -2.73
N PHE A 168 -4.75 9.79 -2.74
CA PHE A 168 -5.64 10.55 -1.87
C PHE A 168 -5.28 10.37 -0.39
N PHE A 169 -5.10 9.12 0.06
CA PHE A 169 -4.81 8.79 1.45
C PHE A 169 -3.37 9.16 1.83
N VAL A 170 -2.37 8.93 0.98
CA VAL A 170 -0.97 9.28 1.27
C VAL A 170 -0.80 10.77 1.51
N GLN A 171 -1.41 11.61 0.67
CA GLN A 171 -1.31 13.07 0.80
C GLN A 171 -1.88 13.60 2.13
N ARG A 172 -2.81 12.86 2.75
CA ARG A 172 -3.52 13.25 3.98
C ARG A 172 -3.09 12.48 5.21
N ALA A 173 -2.23 11.46 5.05
CA ALA A 173 -1.67 10.66 6.11
C ALA A 173 -0.41 11.27 6.75
N HIS A 174 -0.08 12.54 6.50
CA HIS A 174 0.97 13.25 7.23
C HIS A 174 0.35 14.42 7.98
N LEU A 175 0.84 14.70 9.19
CA LEU A 175 0.40 15.88 9.93
C LEU A 175 0.83 17.12 9.14
N ALA A 176 -0.09 18.07 9.02
CA ALA A 176 0.19 19.34 8.37
C ALA A 176 1.18 20.15 9.21
N GLU A 177 2.11 20.84 8.54
CA GLU A 177 3.05 21.75 9.19
C GLU A 177 2.36 22.99 9.78
N SER A 178 1.15 23.29 9.31
CA SER A 178 0.40 24.49 9.67
C SER A 178 -1.12 24.25 9.57
N MET A 179 -1.90 25.06 10.30
CA MET A 179 -3.36 24.89 10.41
C MET A 179 -4.10 25.10 9.08
N ASP A 180 -3.61 25.96 8.21
CA ASP A 180 -4.13 26.23 6.86
C ASP A 180 -3.97 25.04 5.90
N LYS A 181 -3.06 24.11 6.21
CA LYS A 181 -2.81 22.90 5.42
C LYS A 181 -3.48 21.66 5.99
N VAL A 182 -4.24 21.77 7.10
CA VAL A 182 -4.92 20.63 7.70
C VAL A 182 -5.99 20.11 6.73
N PRO A 183 -5.92 18.82 6.31
CA PRO A 183 -6.92 18.26 5.41
C PRO A 183 -8.32 18.34 6.03
N ASN A 184 -9.26 18.94 5.31
CA ASN A 184 -10.67 18.84 5.66
C ASN A 184 -11.21 17.44 5.32
N GLY A 185 -12.40 17.12 5.82
CA GLY A 185 -13.05 15.84 5.54
C GLY A 185 -13.65 15.72 4.12
N ALA A 186 -13.44 16.71 3.24
CA ALA A 186 -14.04 16.69 1.92
C ALA A 186 -13.50 15.50 1.11
N GLY A 187 -14.41 14.73 0.52
CA GLY A 187 -14.08 13.55 -0.25
C GLY A 187 -13.71 12.31 0.58
N LEU A 188 -13.55 12.41 1.90
CA LEU A 188 -13.08 11.27 2.70
C LEU A 188 -13.99 10.04 2.59
N VAL A 189 -15.31 10.24 2.69
CA VAL A 189 -16.30 9.16 2.56
C VAL A 189 -16.27 8.50 1.18
N PRO A 190 -16.44 9.23 0.05
CA PRO A 190 -16.44 8.58 -1.26
C PRO A 190 -15.11 7.91 -1.61
N HIS A 191 -13.96 8.44 -1.17
CA HIS A 191 -12.66 7.79 -1.36
C HIS A 191 -12.51 6.53 -0.49
N PHE A 192 -12.97 6.56 0.76
CA PHE A 192 -12.96 5.38 1.62
C PHE A 192 -13.84 4.26 1.08
N GLU A 193 -15.06 4.59 0.64
CA GLU A 193 -15.96 3.63 -0.01
C GLU A 193 -15.43 3.17 -1.37
N GLY A 194 -14.74 4.04 -2.11
CA GLY A 194 -14.01 3.70 -3.34
C GLY A 194 -12.96 2.61 -3.10
N PHE A 195 -12.12 2.81 -2.08
CA PHE A 195 -11.16 1.82 -1.59
C PHE A 195 -11.84 0.50 -1.20
N GLU A 196 -12.91 0.55 -0.40
CA GLU A 196 -13.63 -0.66 0.03
C GLU A 196 -14.22 -1.45 -1.15
N ARG A 197 -14.79 -0.76 -2.15
CA ARG A 197 -15.33 -1.39 -3.36
C ARG A 197 -14.23 -2.03 -4.20
N ALA A 198 -13.13 -1.32 -4.43
CA ALA A 198 -11.99 -1.85 -5.18
C ALA A 198 -11.41 -3.09 -4.49
N PHE A 199 -11.20 -3.03 -3.17
CA PHE A 199 -10.78 -4.18 -2.35
C PHE A 199 -11.75 -5.34 -2.51
N HIS A 200 -13.02 -5.12 -2.19
CA HIS A 200 -14.03 -6.16 -2.19
C HIS A 200 -14.16 -6.83 -3.56
N SER A 201 -14.11 -6.07 -4.66
CA SER A 201 -14.16 -6.64 -6.02
C SER A 201 -13.03 -7.64 -6.32
N LEU A 202 -11.86 -7.48 -5.70
CA LEU A 202 -10.72 -8.38 -5.89
C LEU A 202 -10.75 -9.60 -4.98
N VAL A 203 -11.43 -9.51 -3.84
CA VAL A 203 -11.57 -10.64 -2.90
C VAL A 203 -12.96 -11.28 -2.92
N GLY A 204 -13.90 -10.73 -3.69
CA GLY A 204 -15.30 -11.15 -3.78
C GLY A 204 -15.53 -12.66 -3.93
N PRO A 205 -14.80 -13.37 -4.82
CA PRO A 205 -14.97 -14.82 -4.98
C PRO A 205 -14.73 -15.64 -3.70
N TYR A 206 -13.96 -15.12 -2.73
CA TYR A 206 -13.77 -15.75 -1.42
C TYR A 206 -15.10 -15.96 -0.70
N PHE A 207 -16.02 -14.98 -0.79
CA PHE A 207 -17.29 -15.02 -0.07
C PHE A 207 -18.26 -16.02 -0.69
N SER A 208 -18.32 -16.10 -2.03
CA SER A 208 -19.16 -17.08 -2.73
C SER A 208 -18.76 -18.53 -2.39
N GLY A 209 -17.46 -18.84 -2.43
CA GLY A 209 -16.99 -20.19 -2.09
C GLY A 209 -17.23 -20.57 -0.62
N LYS A 210 -17.16 -19.60 0.30
CA LYS A 210 -17.44 -19.84 1.71
C LYS A 210 -18.93 -20.07 2.00
N GLU A 211 -19.82 -19.29 1.37
CA GLU A 211 -21.27 -19.51 1.47
C GLU A 211 -21.64 -20.91 0.96
N GLU A 212 -21.02 -21.39 -0.12
CA GLU A 212 -21.19 -22.76 -0.63
C GLU A 212 -20.68 -23.83 0.35
N LEU A 213 -19.50 -23.63 0.96
CA LEU A 213 -18.96 -24.55 1.95
C LEU A 213 -19.82 -24.63 3.20
N ASP A 214 -20.31 -23.50 3.71
CA ASP A 214 -21.20 -23.44 4.87
C ASP A 214 -22.53 -24.16 4.57
N ALA A 215 -23.07 -24.04 3.36
CA ALA A 215 -24.27 -24.78 2.92
C ALA A 215 -24.02 -26.29 2.90
N ILE A 216 -22.89 -26.75 2.34
CA ILE A 216 -22.52 -28.18 2.33
C ILE A 216 -22.35 -28.72 3.75
N LEU A 217 -21.71 -27.95 4.64
CA LEU A 217 -21.55 -28.34 6.04
C LEU A 217 -22.89 -28.43 6.77
N GLN A 218 -23.85 -27.54 6.48
CA GLN A 218 -25.18 -27.61 7.05
C GLN A 218 -25.94 -28.85 6.55
N ASP A 219 -25.92 -29.13 5.25
CA ASP A 219 -26.57 -30.32 4.67
C ASP A 219 -25.97 -31.63 5.21
N THR A 220 -24.65 -31.68 5.38
CA THR A 220 -23.95 -32.88 5.91
C THR A 220 -24.26 -33.13 7.39
N ASN A 221 -24.56 -32.08 8.16
CA ASN A 221 -24.87 -32.18 9.59
C ASN A 221 -26.37 -32.33 9.88
N GLN A 222 -27.24 -32.39 8.87
CA GLN A 222 -28.64 -32.74 9.09
C GLN A 222 -28.74 -34.23 9.46
N PRO A 223 -29.45 -34.58 10.55
CA PRO A 223 -29.64 -35.97 10.94
C PRO A 223 -30.39 -36.70 9.83
N ALA A 224 -29.90 -37.87 9.43
CA ALA A 224 -30.59 -38.75 8.51
C ALA A 224 -31.92 -39.19 9.14
N ASP A 225 -33.04 -38.83 8.52
CA ASP A 225 -34.37 -39.34 8.84
C ASP A 225 -34.50 -40.86 8.62
#